data_AF-A0A1N6UB77-F1
#
_entry.id   AF-A0A1N6UB77-F1
#
_cell.length_a   1.000
_cell.length_b   1.000
_cell.length_c   1.000
_cell.angle_alpha   90.00
_cell.angle_beta   90.00
_cell.angle_gamma   90.00
#
_symmetry.space_group_name_H-M   'P 1'
#
loop_
_entity.id
_entity.type
_entity.pdbx_description
1 polymer ?
#
loop_
_entity_poly.entity_id
_entity_poly.type
_entity_poly.pdbx_seq_one_letter_code
_entity_poly.pdbx_strand_id
1 'polypeptide(L)' 'MSINRGRVRWQCRRALLELDLVFARFLERDFDRLTDGQLADLEDLLRCEDHDLWAMVNGSNPCEVDRWKEMIGLLSQR' A
#
# COMPACT_ATOMS: atom_id res chain seq x y z
N MET A 1 -13.27 -10.97 -9.76
CA MET A 1 -13.72 -9.59 -9.48
C MET A 1 -12.77 -8.63 -10.18
N SER A 2 -13.27 -7.71 -11.02
CA SER A 2 -12.41 -6.66 -11.58
C SER A 2 -12.04 -5.66 -10.49
N ILE A 3 -10.74 -5.56 -10.20
CA ILE A 3 -10.23 -4.64 -9.20
C ILE A 3 -10.30 -3.22 -9.76
N ASN A 4 -10.90 -2.31 -9.00
CA ASN A 4 -11.09 -0.94 -9.44
C ASN A 4 -9.89 -0.08 -9.03
N ARG A 5 -8.96 0.15 -9.96
CA ARG A 5 -7.82 1.05 -9.78
C ARG A 5 -8.21 2.42 -9.21
N GLY A 6 -9.31 3.01 -9.69
CA GLY A 6 -9.82 4.27 -9.14
C GLY A 6 -10.18 4.23 -7.65
N ARG A 7 -10.70 3.08 -7.16
CA ARG A 7 -11.05 2.89 -5.75
C ARG A 7 -9.80 2.77 -4.89
N VAL A 8 -8.82 1.96 -5.32
CA VAL A 8 -7.54 1.77 -4.61
C VAL A 8 -6.81 3.11 -4.49
N ARG A 9 -6.74 3.90 -5.58
CA ARG A 9 -6.14 5.24 -5.57
C ARG A 9 -6.82 6.17 -4.56
N TRP A 10 -8.13 6.06 -4.39
CA TRP A 10 -8.87 6.86 -3.41
C TRP A 10 -8.62 6.39 -1.96
N GLN A 11 -8.50 5.08 -1.73
CA GLN A 11 -8.20 4.49 -0.42
C GLN A 11 -6.78 4.80 0.09
N CYS A 12 -5.86 5.13 -0.81
CA CYS A 12 -4.53 5.62 -0.44
C CYS A 12 -4.52 7.01 0.20
N ARG A 13 -5.61 7.79 0.08
CA ARG A 13 -5.72 9.11 0.71
C ARG A 13 -6.00 8.93 2.20
N ARG A 14 -5.00 9.20 3.04
CA ARG A 14 -5.05 8.94 4.48
C ARG A 14 -4.85 10.23 5.27
N ALA A 15 -5.32 10.25 6.52
CA ALA A 15 -5.21 11.42 7.37
C ALA A 15 -3.76 11.69 7.82
N LEU A 16 -2.93 10.64 7.85
CA LEU A 16 -1.52 10.72 8.22
C LEU A 16 -0.68 11.20 7.03
N LEU A 17 -0.05 12.37 7.17
CA LEU A 17 0.74 13.01 6.11
C LEU A 17 1.91 12.13 5.63
N GLU A 18 2.58 11.46 6.55
CA GLU A 18 3.71 10.57 6.22
C GLU A 18 3.26 9.41 5.31
N LEU A 19 2.11 8.82 5.64
CA LEU A 19 1.50 7.76 4.86
C LEU A 19 1.06 8.27 3.48
N ASP A 20 0.40 9.43 3.45
CA ASP A 20 -0.07 10.06 2.21
C ASP A 20 1.10 10.35 1.26
N LEU A 21 2.23 10.84 1.77
CA LEU A 21 3.43 11.09 0.95
C LEU A 21 4.10 9.82 0.43
N VAL A 22 4.08 8.72 1.20
CA VAL A 22 4.58 7.42 0.74
C VAL A 22 3.67 6.88 -0.36
N PHE A 23 2.36 6.87 -0.11
CA PHE A 23 1.39 6.38 -1.08
C PHE A 23 1.35 7.24 -2.34
N ALA A 24 1.43 8.56 -2.26
CA ALA A 24 1.46 9.44 -3.42
C ALA A 24 2.64 9.10 -4.35
N ARG A 25 3.86 8.97 -3.78
CA ARG A 25 5.06 8.61 -4.56
C ARG A 25 4.98 7.21 -5.16
N PHE A 26 4.49 6.25 -4.38
CA PHE A 26 4.25 4.89 -4.85
C PHE A 26 3.19 4.85 -5.97
N LEU A 27 2.11 5.63 -5.83
CA LEU A 27 1.05 5.74 -6.83
C LEU A 27 1.52 6.35 -8.16
N GLU A 28 2.55 7.18 -8.14
CA GLU A 28 3.11 7.76 -9.36
C GLU A 28 4.13 6.84 -10.05
N ARG A 29 4.87 6.02 -9.29
CA ARG A 29 5.95 5.17 -9.81
C ARG A 29 5.52 3.76 -10.16
N ASP A 30 4.81 3.11 -9.25
CA ASP A 30 4.57 1.66 -9.29
C ASP A 30 3.14 1.32 -9.66
N PHE A 31 2.17 2.18 -9.37
CA PHE A 31 0.74 1.87 -9.57
C PHE A 31 0.34 1.57 -11.02
N ASP A 32 0.99 2.20 -12.01
CA ASP A 32 0.76 1.88 -13.43
C ASP A 32 1.35 0.51 -13.82
N ARG A 33 2.36 0.06 -13.07
CA ARG A 33 3.09 -1.20 -13.29
C ARG A 33 2.53 -2.36 -12.47
N LEU A 34 1.64 -2.10 -11.52
CA LEU A 34 1.02 -3.13 -10.68
C LEU A 34 0.17 -4.07 -11.52
N THR A 35 0.38 -5.37 -11.31
CA THR A 35 -0.47 -6.42 -11.86
C THR A 35 -1.76 -6.55 -11.04
N ASP A 36 -2.79 -7.20 -11.60
CA ASP A 36 -4.06 -7.44 -10.89
C ASP A 36 -3.87 -8.17 -9.54
N GLY A 37 -2.89 -9.07 -9.45
CA GLY A 37 -2.55 -9.74 -8.19
C GLY A 37 -2.05 -8.75 -7.14
N GLN A 38 -1.08 -7.91 -7.52
CA GLN A 38 -0.53 -6.93 -6.59
C GLN A 38 -1.56 -5.87 -6.18
N LEU A 39 -2.44 -5.50 -7.11
CA LEU A 39 -3.52 -4.58 -6.83
C LEU A 39 -4.53 -5.17 -5.82
N ALA A 40 -4.75 -6.49 -5.84
CA ALA A 40 -5.58 -7.20 -4.87
C ALA A 40 -4.97 -7.17 -3.48
N ASP A 41 -3.69 -7.51 -3.39
CA ASP A 41 -2.95 -7.49 -2.14
C ASP A 41 -2.84 -6.07 -1.56
N LEU A 42 -2.69 -5.04 -2.40
CA LEU A 42 -2.73 -3.64 -2.00
C LEU A 42 -4.11 -3.23 -1.50
N GLU A 43 -5.20 -3.63 -2.17
CA GLU A 43 -6.56 -3.38 -1.70
C GLU A 43 -6.80 -4.02 -0.33
N ASP A 44 -6.31 -5.25 -0.12
CA ASP A 44 -6.41 -5.97 1.15
C ASP A 44 -5.57 -5.29 2.25
N LEU A 45 -4.34 -4.87 1.93
CA LEU A 45 -3.48 -4.09 2.82
C LEU A 45 -4.14 -2.77 3.23
N LEU A 46 -4.79 -2.09 2.29
CA LEU A 46 -5.50 -0.83 2.53
C LEU A 46 -6.76 -1.02 3.41
N ARG A 47 -7.18 -2.24 3.73
CA ARG A 47 -8.24 -2.47 4.72
C ARG A 47 -7.72 -2.41 6.16
N CYS A 48 -6.40 -2.46 6.38
CA CYS A 48 -5.80 -2.24 7.70
C CYS A 48 -5.89 -0.77 8.13
N GLU A 49 -5.81 -0.57 9.44
CA GLU A 49 -5.74 0.75 10.07
C GLU A 49 -4.46 1.49 9.70
N ASP A 50 -4.54 2.83 9.64
CA ASP A 50 -3.44 3.72 9.24
C ASP A 50 -2.18 3.48 10.08
N HIS A 51 -2.35 3.28 11.39
CA HIS A 51 -1.25 3.08 12.35
C HIS A 51 -0.47 1.78 12.10
N ASP A 52 -1.16 0.66 11.92
CA ASP A 52 -0.53 -0.62 11.60
C ASP A 52 0.18 -0.57 10.24
N LEU A 53 -0.48 0.04 9.26
CA LEU A 53 0.09 0.25 7.92
C LEU A 53 1.39 1.05 7.99
N TRP A 54 1.39 2.16 8.74
CA TRP A 54 2.59 2.97 8.96
C TRP A 54 3.67 2.19 9.68
N ALA A 55 3.32 1.43 10.72
CA ALA A 55 4.26 0.62 11.47
C ALA A 55 4.93 -0.43 10.58
N MET A 56 4.18 -1.06 9.66
CA MET A 56 4.74 -2.01 8.69
C MET A 56 5.66 -1.33 7.67
N VAL A 57 5.25 -0.20 7.09
CA VAL A 57 6.03 0.54 6.08
C VAL A 57 7.32 1.12 6.67
N ASN A 58 7.27 1.65 7.89
CA ASN A 58 8.41 2.19 8.61
C ASN A 58 9.30 1.10 9.26
N GLY A 59 8.89 -0.17 9.20
CA GLY A 59 9.63 -1.29 9.78
C GLY A 59 9.50 -1.42 11.32
N SER A 60 8.57 -0.68 11.92
CA SER A 60 8.24 -0.77 13.35
C SER A 60 7.46 -2.05 13.70
N ASN A 61 6.68 -2.59 12.76
CA ASN A 61 5.92 -3.83 12.95
C ASN A 61 6.22 -4.83 11.82
N PRO A 62 6.53 -6.09 12.11
CA PRO A 62 6.74 -7.10 11.08
C PRO A 62 5.43 -7.44 10.37
N CYS A 63 5.48 -7.53 9.05
CA CYS A 63 4.34 -7.98 8.26
C CYS A 63 4.27 -9.52 8.29
N GLU A 64 3.27 -10.08 8.96
CA GLU A 64 3.12 -11.53 9.12
C GLU A 64 2.64 -12.23 7.84
N VAL A 65 2.00 -11.50 6.94
CA VAL A 65 1.43 -12.05 5.71
C VAL A 65 2.45 -11.99 4.57
N ASP A 66 2.92 -13.15 4.09
CA ASP A 66 3.93 -13.22 3.02
C ASP A 66 3.56 -12.47 1.74
N ARG A 67 2.27 -12.48 1.35
CA ARG A 67 1.78 -11.74 0.17
C ARG A 67 1.94 -10.22 0.29
N TRP A 68 1.90 -9.70 1.52
CA TRP A 68 2.06 -8.27 1.79
C TRP A 68 3.52 -7.86 1.93
N LYS A 69 4.43 -8.79 2.22
CA LYS A 69 5.87 -8.49 2.37
C LYS A 69 6.44 -7.88 1.10
N GLU A 70 6.07 -8.41 -0.07
CA GLU A 70 6.49 -7.82 -1.35
C GLU A 70 5.93 -6.39 -1.51
N MET A 71 4.67 -6.17 -1.15
CA MET A 71 4.02 -4.85 -1.26
C MET A 71 4.64 -3.81 -0.32
N ILE A 72 4.86 -4.19 0.94
CA ILE A 72 5.51 -3.35 1.94
C ILE A 72 6.94 -3.04 1.49
N GLY A 73 7.64 -4.00 0.89
CA GLY A 73 8.95 -3.78 0.29
C GLY A 73 8.93 -2.72 -0.82
N LEU A 74 7.90 -2.71 -1.66
CA LEU A 74 7.73 -1.67 -2.69
C LEU A 74 7.37 -0.30 -2.08
N LEU A 75 6.52 -0.27 -1.04
CA LEU A 75 6.15 0.96 -0.34
C LEU A 75 7.31 1.57 0.46
N SER A 76 8.20 0.73 1.00
CA SER A 76 9.36 1.15 1.81
C SER A 76 10.59 1.52 0.96
N GLN A 77 10.58 1.27 -0.36
CA GLN A 77 11.65 1.71 -1.26
C GLN A 77 11.69 3.25 -1.36
N ARG A 78 12.56 3.85 -0.54
CA ARG A 78 12.84 5.29 -0.47
C ARG A 78 13.30 5.89 -1.78
#